data_AF-A0A3L7SVN0-F1
#
_entry.id   AF-A0A3L7SVN0-F1
#
_cell.length_a   1.000
_cell.length_b   1.000
_cell.length_c   1.000
_cell.angle_alpha   90.00
_cell.angle_beta   90.00
_cell.angle_gamma   90.00
#
_symmetry.space_group_name_H-M   'P 1'
#
loop_
_entity.id
_entity.type
_entity.pdbx_description
1 polymer ?
#
loop_
_entity_poly.entity_id
_entity_poly.type
_entity_poly.pdbx_seq_one_letter_code
_entity_poly.pdbx_strand_id
1 'polypeptide(L)'
;MASPTLTCPHCSSVLRPANPIPAGKKVRCPKCAEMFTAGGDPPPAAPKPQVVEEDEDGGGSNLYGVMADPDEEPPEEPQNNRKNKSKKKGAKPEINYAQDNSLKDFRGPAVELLTKPANNMMFHCTLVLLLAIASFVMSGWPFVFQDSLLPPVDALKEYITKNLEAEAADKAAGKGGGSKWKTMQDSLNKDTLMWPIPLDKNGKKVREPEYGKTEMSQEAADAAKEFMGRSEFPTRLVWVLSSIFIIVWTFTLLVGTVKMINLESYNWGIVTIIMCFLPVNCLTLLTLIWKKYEDMDLLYFPILVLPITGIFSILFGIWFWVTLKDKRVIQGFQFKGSDAKQD
;
A
#
# COMPACT_ATOMS: atom_id res chain seq x y z
N MET A 1 -0.36 14.35 22.95
CA MET A 1 -0.49 13.37 24.04
C MET A 1 -0.78 14.13 25.34
N ALA A 2 -1.82 13.77 26.07
CA ALA A 2 -2.15 14.44 27.33
C ALA A 2 -1.10 14.04 28.39
N SER A 3 -0.34 15.00 28.89
CA SER A 3 0.60 14.80 30.00
C SER A 3 -0.18 14.41 31.27
N PRO A 4 0.21 13.36 32.00
CA PRO A 4 -0.51 12.90 33.19
C PRO A 4 -0.53 13.98 34.27
N THR A 5 -1.73 14.35 34.73
CA THR A 5 -1.94 15.30 35.83
C THR A 5 -1.94 14.56 37.16
N LEU A 6 -1.13 15.00 38.13
CA LEU A 6 -1.07 14.43 39.48
C LEU A 6 -1.71 15.39 40.48
N THR A 7 -2.56 14.89 41.37
CA THR A 7 -3.18 15.68 42.45
C THR A 7 -2.43 15.46 43.76
N CYS A 8 -2.01 16.54 44.43
CA CYS A 8 -1.37 16.42 45.75
C CYS A 8 -2.41 16.02 46.82
N PRO A 9 -2.17 14.97 47.64
CA PRO A 9 -3.14 14.50 48.63
C PRO A 9 -3.32 15.46 49.83
N HIS A 10 -2.36 16.36 50.08
CA HIS A 10 -2.40 17.26 51.24
C HIS A 10 -3.10 18.60 50.99
N CYS A 11 -3.00 19.13 49.76
CA CYS A 11 -3.53 20.46 49.43
C CYS A 11 -4.37 20.50 48.15
N SER A 12 -4.63 19.34 47.54
CA SER A 12 -5.44 19.17 46.32
C SER A 12 -4.95 19.96 45.10
N SER A 13 -3.70 20.43 45.10
CA SER A 13 -3.14 21.15 43.96
C SER A 13 -2.83 20.19 42.81
N VAL A 14 -3.26 20.53 41.59
CA VAL A 14 -2.94 19.78 40.37
C VAL A 14 -1.53 20.14 39.88
N LEU A 15 -0.64 19.15 39.82
CA LEU A 15 0.73 19.27 39.33
C LEU A 15 0.83 18.71 37.90
N ARG A 16 1.48 19.48 37.02
CA ARG A 16 1.75 19.11 35.61
C ARG A 16 3.25 19.03 35.39
N PRO A 17 3.89 17.88 35.69
CA PRO A 17 5.31 17.72 35.44
C PRO A 17 5.61 17.69 33.94
N ALA A 18 6.70 18.32 33.52
CA ALA A 18 7.11 18.37 32.10
C ALA A 18 7.48 16.99 31.54
N ASN A 19 7.97 16.09 32.39
CA ASN A 19 8.29 14.71 32.05
C ASN A 19 7.41 13.75 32.89
N PRO A 20 6.91 12.64 32.31
CA PRO A 20 6.16 11.65 33.05
C PRO A 20 7.01 11.08 34.20
N ILE A 21 6.49 11.15 35.41
CA ILE A 21 7.19 10.67 36.61
C ILE A 21 6.93 9.16 36.72
N PRO A 22 7.97 8.30 36.76
CA PRO A 22 7.78 6.87 36.94
C PRO A 22 7.12 6.57 38.30
N ALA A 23 6.25 5.56 38.33
CA ALA A 23 5.55 5.14 39.53
C ALA A 23 6.54 4.84 40.67
N GLY A 24 6.23 5.31 41.89
CA GLY A 24 7.05 5.10 43.09
C GLY A 24 8.06 6.20 43.40
N LYS A 25 8.25 7.20 42.54
CA LYS A 25 9.17 8.33 42.83
C LYS A 25 8.50 9.37 43.74
N LYS A 26 9.23 9.85 44.75
CA LYS A 26 8.77 10.91 45.67
C LYS A 26 8.78 12.26 44.94
N VAL A 27 7.66 12.97 44.98
CA VAL A 27 7.47 14.30 44.38
C VAL A 27 7.13 15.29 45.50
N ARG A 28 7.77 16.46 45.48
CA ARG A 28 7.51 17.53 46.45
C ARG A 28 6.47 18.49 45.89
N CYS A 29 5.41 18.76 46.66
CA CYS A 29 4.39 19.71 46.25
C CYS A 29 4.90 21.16 46.38
N PRO A 30 4.82 22.02 45.34
CA PRO A 30 5.23 23.41 45.42
C PRO A 30 4.32 24.28 46.31
N LYS A 31 3.08 23.87 46.60
CA LYS A 31 2.15 24.64 47.46
C LYS A 31 2.32 24.35 48.96
N CYS A 32 2.41 23.07 49.34
CA CYS A 32 2.46 22.67 50.75
C CYS A 32 3.83 22.14 51.20
N ALA A 33 4.82 22.05 50.30
CA ALA A 33 6.17 21.54 50.55
C ALA A 33 6.28 20.08 51.04
N GLU A 34 5.16 19.40 51.30
CA GLU A 34 5.08 17.97 51.65
C GLU A 34 5.54 17.07 50.49
N MET A 35 6.24 15.99 50.81
CA MET A 35 6.67 14.97 49.86
C MET A 35 5.67 13.80 49.85
N PHE A 36 5.18 13.42 48.68
CA PHE A 36 4.30 12.26 48.50
C PHE A 36 4.78 11.38 47.33
N THR A 37 4.38 10.11 47.33
CA THR A 37 4.80 9.15 46.30
C THR A 37 3.81 9.21 45.13
N ALA A 38 4.31 9.44 43.91
CA ALA A 38 3.46 9.44 42.71
C ALA A 38 3.13 7.99 42.30
N GLY A 39 1.84 7.65 42.27
CA GLY A 39 1.33 6.31 41.97
C GLY A 39 0.92 5.56 43.24
N GLY A 40 -0.34 5.76 43.67
CA GLY A 40 -0.97 4.96 44.72
C GLY A 40 -1.21 3.52 44.25
N ASP A 41 -1.34 2.63 45.24
CA ASP A 41 -1.16 1.17 45.14
C ASP A 41 -1.60 0.52 43.83
N PRO A 42 -0.72 -0.29 43.19
CA PRO A 42 -1.17 -1.16 42.12
C PRO A 42 -2.23 -2.13 42.70
N PRO A 43 -3.31 -2.44 41.96
CA PRO A 43 -4.22 -3.52 42.34
C PRO A 43 -3.41 -4.80 42.65
N PRO A 44 -3.83 -5.61 43.63
CA PRO A 44 -3.05 -6.74 44.14
C PRO A 44 -2.51 -7.59 43.00
N ALA A 45 -1.19 -7.75 42.98
CA ALA A 45 -0.45 -8.40 41.91
C ALA A 45 -0.99 -9.81 41.67
N ALA A 46 -1.46 -10.05 40.44
CA ALA A 46 -1.64 -11.41 39.94
C ALA A 46 -0.29 -12.16 40.04
N PRO A 47 -0.29 -13.45 40.44
CA PRO A 47 0.94 -14.20 40.67
C PRO A 47 1.80 -14.22 39.40
N LYS A 48 3.06 -13.78 39.56
CA LYS A 48 4.06 -13.83 38.49
C LYS A 48 4.26 -15.29 38.06
N PRO A 49 4.20 -15.59 36.75
CA PRO A 49 4.76 -16.83 36.23
C PRO A 49 6.24 -16.89 36.61
N GLN A 50 6.67 -18.01 37.18
CA GLN A 50 8.08 -18.30 37.37
C GLN A 50 8.73 -18.32 35.98
N VAL A 51 9.59 -17.34 35.71
CA VAL A 51 10.56 -17.41 34.63
C VAL A 51 11.53 -18.51 35.01
N VAL A 52 11.41 -19.65 34.33
CA VAL A 52 12.46 -20.65 34.28
C VAL A 52 13.60 -20.00 33.50
N GLU A 53 14.75 -19.84 34.14
CA GLU A 53 15.99 -19.46 33.47
C GLU A 53 16.28 -20.52 32.41
N GLU A 54 16.16 -20.13 31.14
CA GLU A 54 16.69 -20.90 30.03
C GLU A 54 18.22 -20.75 30.05
N ASP A 55 18.88 -21.82 30.49
CA ASP A 55 20.28 -22.07 30.20
C ASP A 55 20.48 -22.04 28.67
N GLU A 56 21.27 -21.08 28.21
CA GLU A 56 21.94 -21.10 26.92
C GLU A 56 22.91 -22.29 26.89
N ASP A 57 22.48 -23.45 26.40
CA ASP A 57 23.36 -24.33 25.62
C ASP A 57 22.61 -25.49 24.95
N GLY A 58 22.79 -25.59 23.63
CA GLY A 58 22.74 -26.88 22.93
C GLY A 58 21.42 -27.24 22.25
N GLY A 59 21.46 -27.26 20.92
CA GLY A 59 20.34 -27.58 20.03
C GLY A 59 19.58 -28.87 20.35
N GLY A 60 18.27 -28.80 20.10
CA GLY A 60 17.38 -29.95 20.17
C GLY A 60 16.02 -29.60 19.57
N SER A 61 15.87 -29.92 18.29
CA SER A 61 14.62 -29.96 17.55
C SER A 61 13.48 -30.66 18.31
N ASN A 62 12.25 -30.19 18.06
CA ASN A 62 10.94 -30.82 18.29
C ASN A 62 10.16 -30.38 19.52
N LEU A 63 9.38 -29.30 19.36
CA LEU A 63 8.10 -29.15 20.05
C LEU A 63 7.07 -28.42 19.18
N TYR A 64 6.80 -28.98 17.99
CA TYR A 64 5.51 -28.78 17.33
C TYR A 64 4.56 -29.85 17.87
N GLY A 65 3.49 -29.43 18.53
CA GLY A 65 2.39 -30.30 18.91
C GLY A 65 1.75 -30.87 17.64
N VAL A 66 1.99 -32.15 17.39
CA VAL A 66 1.31 -32.94 16.36
C VAL A 66 -0.17 -32.99 16.73
N MET A 67 -1.01 -32.26 15.99
CA MET A 67 -2.42 -32.62 15.91
C MET A 67 -2.47 -33.94 15.15
N ALA A 68 -2.83 -35.01 15.85
CA ALA A 68 -3.11 -36.30 15.21
C ALA A 68 -4.31 -36.13 14.27
N ASP A 69 -4.12 -36.44 13.00
CA ASP A 69 -5.23 -36.60 12.06
C ASP A 69 -6.12 -37.75 12.55
N PRO A 70 -7.46 -37.57 12.63
CA PRO A 70 -8.37 -38.54 13.23
C PRO A 70 -8.56 -39.84 12.42
N ASP A 71 -7.95 -39.96 11.24
CA ASP A 71 -8.08 -41.12 10.34
C ASP A 71 -6.77 -41.92 10.14
N GLU A 72 -5.69 -41.61 10.88
CA GLU A 72 -4.44 -42.37 10.79
C GLU A 72 -4.44 -43.52 11.81
N GLU A 73 -4.51 -44.76 11.32
CA GLU A 73 -4.44 -45.97 12.14
C GLU A 73 -3.14 -45.98 12.97
N PRO A 74 -3.21 -46.26 14.28
CA PRO A 74 -2.08 -46.15 15.18
C PRO A 74 -0.95 -47.11 14.73
N PRO A 75 0.30 -46.61 14.56
CA PRO A 75 1.41 -47.46 14.18
C PRO A 75 1.68 -48.50 15.27
N GLU A 76 1.77 -49.77 14.85
CA GLU A 76 2.09 -50.90 15.74
C GLU A 76 3.41 -50.63 16.48
N GLU A 77 3.34 -50.65 17.81
CA GLU A 77 4.47 -50.35 18.68
C GLU A 77 5.60 -51.37 18.49
N PRO A 78 6.87 -50.94 18.33
CA PRO A 78 8.00 -51.85 18.34
C PRO A 78 8.23 -52.39 19.75
N GLN A 79 8.02 -53.71 19.92
CA GLN A 79 8.38 -54.46 21.12
C GLN A 79 9.89 -54.35 21.41
N ASN A 80 10.28 -53.43 22.29
CA ASN A 80 11.67 -53.30 22.70
C ASN A 80 11.90 -53.89 24.10
N ASN A 81 12.44 -55.11 24.11
CA ASN A 81 12.97 -55.80 25.28
C ASN A 81 14.22 -55.06 25.82
N ARG A 82 14.02 -54.09 26.72
CA ARG A 82 15.12 -53.52 27.52
C ARG A 82 14.90 -53.73 29.01
N LYS A 83 15.66 -54.70 29.53
CA LYS A 83 15.77 -55.05 30.96
C LYS A 83 16.29 -53.87 31.80
N ASN A 84 15.59 -53.66 32.91
CA ASN A 84 16.06 -53.26 34.24
C ASN A 84 17.14 -52.17 34.38
N LYS A 85 16.73 -51.02 34.92
CA LYS A 85 17.41 -50.45 36.09
C LYS A 85 16.43 -49.62 36.93
N SER A 86 16.07 -50.17 38.07
CA SER A 86 15.28 -49.54 39.12
C SER A 86 16.04 -48.33 39.71
N LYS A 87 15.49 -47.13 39.55
CA LYS A 87 15.89 -45.96 40.34
C LYS A 87 14.63 -45.32 40.93
N LYS A 88 14.67 -45.15 42.25
CA LYS A 88 13.64 -44.68 43.20
C LYS A 88 12.64 -43.69 42.59
N LYS A 89 11.37 -44.12 42.57
CA LYS A 89 10.18 -43.30 42.35
C LYS A 89 9.99 -42.35 43.54
N GLY A 90 10.24 -41.06 43.34
CA GLY A 90 9.49 -40.03 44.06
C GLY A 90 8.09 -39.99 43.46
N ALA A 91 7.06 -40.22 44.27
CA ALA A 91 5.67 -40.17 43.83
C ALA A 91 5.37 -38.76 43.32
N LYS A 92 5.40 -38.57 41.99
CA LYS A 92 4.80 -37.39 41.38
C LYS A 92 3.30 -37.46 41.73
N PRO A 93 2.70 -36.39 42.28
CA PRO A 93 1.28 -36.38 42.56
C PRO A 93 0.56 -36.73 41.27
N GLU A 94 -0.38 -37.67 41.38
CA GLU A 94 -1.28 -38.05 40.30
C GLU A 94 -2.16 -36.83 40.05
N ILE A 95 -1.70 -35.93 39.19
CA ILE A 95 -2.46 -34.77 38.73
C ILE A 95 -3.63 -35.38 37.98
N ASN A 96 -4.78 -35.41 38.63
CA ASN A 96 -6.03 -35.80 38.02
C ASN A 96 -6.33 -34.75 36.96
N TYR A 97 -5.92 -35.04 35.72
CA TYR A 97 -6.32 -34.31 34.53
C TYR A 97 -7.82 -34.54 34.36
N ALA A 98 -8.63 -33.88 35.19
CA ALA A 98 -10.02 -33.66 34.86
C ALA A 98 -9.99 -32.97 33.50
N GLN A 99 -10.49 -33.67 32.48
CA GLN A 99 -10.52 -33.19 31.13
C GLN A 99 -11.30 -31.88 31.16
N ASP A 100 -10.56 -30.76 31.04
CA ASP A 100 -11.14 -29.44 31.19
C ASP A 100 -12.08 -29.22 30.00
N ASN A 101 -13.35 -29.53 30.24
CA ASN A 101 -14.44 -29.32 29.30
C ASN A 101 -14.89 -27.86 29.33
N SER A 102 -14.17 -26.95 30.00
CA SER A 102 -14.41 -25.52 29.86
C SER A 102 -14.36 -25.17 28.37
N LEU A 103 -15.37 -24.42 27.94
CA LEU A 103 -15.60 -24.02 26.56
C LEU A 103 -14.30 -23.46 25.96
N LYS A 104 -13.61 -24.31 25.19
CA LYS A 104 -12.35 -23.98 24.53
C LYS A 104 -12.62 -22.78 23.62
N ASP A 105 -11.82 -21.73 23.77
CA ASP A 105 -11.98 -20.49 23.00
C ASP A 105 -12.05 -20.79 21.50
N PHE A 106 -13.22 -20.59 20.90
CA PHE A 106 -13.47 -20.85 19.48
C PHE A 106 -12.68 -19.91 18.56
N ARG A 107 -12.11 -18.82 19.10
CA ARG A 107 -11.29 -17.90 18.33
C ARG A 107 -9.99 -18.54 17.87
N GLY A 108 -9.35 -19.38 18.67
CA GLY A 108 -8.07 -20.01 18.31
C GLY A 108 -8.15 -20.78 16.98
N PRO A 109 -9.03 -21.78 16.87
CA PRO A 109 -9.22 -22.53 15.62
C PRO A 109 -9.68 -21.66 14.44
N ALA A 110 -10.51 -20.65 14.70
CA ALA A 110 -10.98 -19.72 13.67
C ALA A 110 -9.83 -18.86 13.11
N VAL A 111 -8.98 -18.32 13.98
CA VAL A 111 -7.80 -17.53 13.62
C VAL A 111 -6.81 -18.40 12.84
N GLU A 112 -6.58 -19.64 13.28
CA GLU A 112 -5.68 -20.57 12.59
C GLU A 112 -6.09 -20.80 11.13
N LEU A 113 -7.40 -21.00 10.88
CA LEU A 113 -7.95 -21.18 9.53
C LEU A 113 -7.84 -19.92 8.68
N LEU A 114 -8.02 -18.74 9.28
CA LEU A 114 -7.93 -17.45 8.58
C LEU A 114 -6.49 -17.00 8.32
N THR A 115 -5.53 -17.42 9.16
CA THR A 115 -4.16 -16.90 9.11
C THR A 115 -3.45 -17.26 7.80
N LYS A 116 -3.63 -18.48 7.28
CA LYS A 116 -3.01 -18.90 6.02
C LYS A 116 -3.43 -18.05 4.80
N PRO A 117 -4.73 -17.94 4.47
CA PRO A 117 -5.15 -17.09 3.35
C PRO A 117 -4.83 -15.62 3.61
N ALA A 118 -4.94 -15.15 4.86
CA ALA A 118 -4.69 -13.76 5.19
C ALA A 118 -3.22 -13.36 5.08
N ASN A 119 -2.28 -14.21 5.50
CA ASN A 119 -0.85 -13.95 5.31
C ASN A 119 -0.47 -13.88 3.83
N ASN A 120 -0.98 -14.81 3.01
CA ASN A 120 -0.75 -14.79 1.57
C ASN A 120 -1.35 -13.53 0.91
N MET A 121 -2.54 -13.13 1.34
CA MET A 121 -3.18 -11.90 0.87
C MET A 121 -2.41 -10.65 1.28
N MET A 122 -1.93 -10.57 2.53
CA MET A 122 -1.11 -9.45 3.00
C MET A 122 0.18 -9.32 2.20
N PHE A 123 0.84 -10.44 1.92
CA PHE A 123 2.02 -10.45 1.05
C PHE A 123 1.68 -9.95 -0.36
N HIS A 124 0.61 -10.46 -0.97
CA HIS A 124 0.15 -10.02 -2.29
C HIS A 124 -0.19 -8.52 -2.32
N CYS A 125 -0.95 -8.03 -1.35
CA CYS A 125 -1.31 -6.62 -1.23
C CYS A 125 -0.07 -5.74 -1.05
N THR A 126 0.91 -6.19 -0.26
CA THR A 126 2.18 -5.46 -0.08
C THR A 126 2.94 -5.35 -1.40
N LEU A 127 3.04 -6.44 -2.16
CA LEU A 127 3.70 -6.43 -3.47
C LEU A 127 2.96 -5.51 -4.46
N VAL A 128 1.64 -5.58 -4.53
CA VAL A 128 0.84 -4.69 -5.40
C VAL A 128 0.97 -3.23 -4.99
N LEU A 129 1.01 -2.94 -3.68
CA LEU A 129 1.21 -1.59 -3.16
C LEU A 129 2.57 -1.02 -3.55
N LEU A 130 3.64 -1.82 -3.43
CA LEU A 130 4.99 -1.41 -3.86
C LEU A 130 5.05 -1.13 -5.37
N LEU A 131 4.42 -1.98 -6.18
CA LEU A 131 4.32 -1.76 -7.62
C LEU A 131 3.51 -0.51 -7.96
N ALA A 132 2.41 -0.25 -7.24
CA ALA A 132 1.58 0.94 -7.45
C ALA A 132 2.33 2.23 -7.07
N ILE A 133 3.10 2.22 -5.98
CA ILE A 133 3.96 3.34 -5.58
C ILE A 133 5.06 3.58 -6.62
N ALA A 134 5.75 2.51 -7.07
CA ALA A 134 6.74 2.63 -8.13
C ALA A 134 6.13 3.19 -9.42
N SER A 135 4.95 2.71 -9.81
CA SER A 135 4.19 3.23 -10.95
C SER A 135 3.80 4.70 -10.78
N PHE A 136 3.37 5.10 -9.58
CA PHE A 136 3.03 6.49 -9.28
C PHE A 136 4.27 7.40 -9.41
N VAL A 137 5.42 6.97 -8.88
CA VAL A 137 6.66 7.72 -8.98
C VAL A 137 7.11 7.81 -10.43
N MET A 138 7.10 6.72 -11.20
CA MET A 138 7.51 6.71 -12.61
C MET A 138 6.60 7.58 -13.50
N SER A 139 5.30 7.59 -13.24
CA SER A 139 4.34 8.43 -13.98
C SER A 139 4.37 9.89 -13.54
N GLY A 140 4.56 10.13 -12.24
CA GLY A 140 4.68 11.45 -11.61
C GLY A 140 5.99 12.15 -11.91
N TRP A 141 7.08 11.40 -12.11
CA TRP A 141 8.44 11.92 -12.26
C TRP A 141 8.55 13.01 -13.35
N PRO A 142 8.09 12.79 -14.59
CA PRO A 142 8.12 13.84 -15.60
C PRO A 142 7.26 15.06 -15.26
N PHE A 143 6.23 14.97 -14.40
CA PHE A 143 5.52 16.20 -13.98
C PHE A 143 6.35 17.05 -13.02
N VAL A 144 7.18 16.43 -12.19
CA VAL A 144 8.02 17.11 -11.19
C VAL A 144 9.33 17.59 -11.80
N PHE A 145 9.94 16.77 -12.67
CA PHE A 145 11.29 16.95 -13.21
C PHE A 145 11.30 17.18 -14.72
N GLN A 146 10.18 17.55 -15.34
CA GLN A 146 10.26 18.31 -16.59
C GLN A 146 10.83 19.69 -16.24
N ASP A 147 12.16 19.74 -16.08
CA ASP A 147 12.95 20.98 -15.98
C ASP A 147 12.68 21.91 -17.19
N SER A 148 12.08 21.35 -18.24
CA SER A 148 11.75 22.00 -19.48
C SER A 148 10.47 21.39 -20.06
N LEU A 149 9.31 22.02 -19.86
CA LEU A 149 8.62 22.52 -21.05
C LEU A 149 9.73 23.26 -21.81
N LEU A 150 10.33 22.64 -22.83
CA LEU A 150 11.30 23.32 -23.70
C LEU A 150 10.81 24.76 -23.84
N PRO A 151 11.60 25.79 -23.46
CA PRO A 151 11.16 27.16 -23.66
C PRO A 151 10.67 27.19 -25.11
N PRO A 152 9.47 27.72 -25.40
CA PRO A 152 8.73 27.37 -26.63
C PRO A 152 9.55 27.56 -27.94
N VAL A 153 10.62 28.34 -27.87
CA VAL A 153 11.70 28.44 -28.85
C VAL A 153 12.37 27.08 -29.18
N ASP A 154 12.81 26.30 -28.20
CA ASP A 154 13.54 25.04 -28.42
C ASP A 154 12.62 23.93 -28.97
N ALA A 155 11.36 23.89 -28.54
CA ALA A 155 10.34 23.03 -29.15
C ALA A 155 10.11 23.39 -30.63
N LEU A 156 10.09 24.70 -30.93
CA LEU A 156 10.00 25.21 -32.30
C LEU A 156 11.26 24.86 -33.12
N LYS A 157 12.47 24.91 -32.53
CA LYS A 157 13.71 24.48 -33.20
C LYS A 157 13.63 23.03 -33.63
N GLU A 158 13.20 22.15 -32.72
CA GLU A 158 13.08 20.72 -33.00
C GLU A 158 12.05 20.46 -34.11
N TYR A 159 10.90 21.13 -34.06
CA TYR A 159 9.86 21.02 -35.08
C TYR A 159 10.36 21.46 -36.48
N ILE A 160 11.03 22.62 -36.57
CA ILE A 160 11.59 23.11 -37.84
C ILE A 160 12.67 22.14 -38.36
N THR A 161 13.49 21.59 -37.48
CA THR A 161 14.56 20.65 -37.87
C THR A 161 13.98 19.36 -38.45
N LYS A 162 12.94 18.78 -37.84
CA LYS A 162 12.25 17.59 -38.38
C LYS A 162 11.62 17.85 -39.75
N ASN A 163 10.99 19.00 -39.94
CA ASN A 163 10.40 19.35 -41.24
C ASN A 163 11.47 19.56 -42.33
N LEU A 164 12.65 20.08 -41.96
CA LEU A 164 13.78 20.19 -42.89
C LEU A 164 14.35 18.82 -43.29
N GLU A 165 14.44 17.89 -42.35
CA GLU A 165 14.86 16.51 -42.62
C GLU A 165 13.87 15.79 -43.53
N ALA A 166 12.56 15.96 -43.27
CA ALA A 166 11.50 15.43 -44.14
C ALA A 166 11.57 16.01 -45.56
N GLU A 167 11.75 17.34 -45.70
CA GLU A 167 11.96 17.96 -47.00
C GLU A 167 13.24 17.47 -47.70
N ALA A 168 14.31 17.21 -46.95
CA ALA A 168 15.55 16.67 -47.51
C ALA A 168 15.33 15.24 -48.05
N ALA A 169 14.57 14.41 -47.34
CA ALA A 169 14.18 13.07 -47.78
C ALA A 169 13.29 13.12 -49.04
N ASP A 170 12.31 14.03 -49.09
CA ASP A 170 11.45 14.23 -50.27
C ASP A 170 12.25 14.73 -51.48
N LYS A 171 13.22 15.63 -51.27
CA LYS A 171 14.14 16.08 -52.33
C LYS A 171 15.00 14.93 -52.85
N ALA A 172 15.50 14.07 -51.98
CA ALA A 172 16.22 12.86 -52.38
C ALA A 172 15.33 11.90 -53.20
N ALA A 173 14.02 11.89 -52.93
CA ALA A 173 13.02 11.14 -53.70
C ALA A 173 12.55 11.85 -54.99
N GLY A 174 13.12 13.00 -55.36
CA GLY A 174 12.77 13.74 -56.58
C GLY A 174 11.48 14.56 -56.48
N LYS A 175 10.89 14.69 -55.29
CA LYS A 175 9.69 15.52 -55.05
C LYS A 175 10.14 16.95 -54.68
N GLY A 176 10.11 17.85 -55.65
CA GLY A 176 10.54 19.24 -55.48
C GLY A 176 9.54 20.11 -54.71
N GLY A 177 9.66 20.14 -53.38
CA GLY A 177 8.97 21.07 -52.47
C GLY A 177 9.89 22.17 -51.91
N GLY A 178 9.33 23.38 -51.74
CA GLY A 178 10.02 24.68 -51.67
C GLY A 178 10.89 25.00 -50.42
N SER A 179 11.55 26.17 -50.44
CA SER A 179 12.59 26.60 -49.48
C SER A 179 12.08 27.19 -48.16
N LYS A 180 10.82 26.94 -47.77
CA LYS A 180 10.12 27.68 -46.71
C LYS A 180 10.78 27.49 -45.33
N TRP A 181 11.10 26.25 -44.96
CA TRP A 181 11.65 25.95 -43.63
C TRP A 181 13.09 26.42 -43.47
N LYS A 182 13.86 26.49 -44.55
CA LYS A 182 15.26 26.96 -44.50
C LYS A 182 15.33 28.44 -44.10
N THR A 183 14.43 29.25 -44.65
CA THR A 183 14.27 30.66 -44.27
C THR A 183 13.85 30.81 -42.81
N MET A 184 12.99 29.90 -42.32
CA MET A 184 12.53 29.88 -40.93
C MET A 184 13.65 29.51 -39.95
N GLN A 185 14.50 28.54 -40.32
CA GLN A 185 15.68 28.15 -39.55
C GLN A 185 16.73 29.27 -39.49
N ASP A 186 16.99 29.94 -40.62
CA ASP A 186 17.92 31.08 -40.67
C ASP A 186 17.44 32.26 -39.82
N SER A 187 16.12 32.48 -39.76
CA SER A 187 15.51 33.50 -38.90
C SER A 187 15.68 33.17 -37.42
N LEU A 188 15.72 31.88 -37.10
CA LEU A 188 15.78 31.35 -35.75
C LEU A 188 17.21 31.37 -35.21
N ASN A 189 18.19 30.98 -36.04
CA ASN A 189 19.62 31.03 -35.71
C ASN A 189 20.13 32.46 -35.47
N LYS A 190 19.44 33.48 -35.99
CA LYS A 190 19.81 34.89 -35.82
C LYS A 190 19.27 35.52 -34.54
N ASP A 191 18.57 34.76 -33.68
CA ASP A 191 17.78 35.27 -32.54
C ASP A 191 16.80 36.39 -32.91
N THR A 192 16.54 36.60 -34.21
CA THR A 192 15.58 37.58 -34.73
C THR A 192 14.14 37.11 -34.60
N LEU A 193 13.94 35.82 -34.31
CA LEU A 193 12.66 35.30 -33.83
C LEU A 193 12.45 35.71 -32.37
N MET A 194 12.18 37.00 -32.16
CA MET A 194 11.23 37.34 -31.10
C MET A 194 9.96 36.57 -31.45
N TRP A 195 9.42 35.80 -30.50
CA TRP A 195 8.06 35.27 -30.59
C TRP A 195 7.21 36.38 -31.22
N PRO A 196 6.60 36.17 -32.39
CA PRO A 196 6.11 37.27 -33.21
C PRO A 196 5.18 38.09 -32.32
N ILE A 197 5.64 39.27 -31.90
CA ILE A 197 4.78 40.22 -31.23
C ILE A 197 3.77 40.53 -32.31
N PRO A 198 2.49 40.16 -32.14
CA PRO A 198 1.51 40.38 -33.17
C PRO A 198 1.59 41.85 -33.60
N LEU A 199 1.98 42.07 -34.86
CA LEU A 199 1.98 43.37 -35.47
C LEU A 199 0.58 43.57 -36.03
N ASP A 200 -0.03 44.72 -35.77
CA ASP A 200 -1.28 45.06 -36.44
C ASP A 200 -1.04 45.19 -37.96
N LYS A 201 -2.12 45.35 -38.73
CA LYS A 201 -2.06 45.57 -40.19
C LYS A 201 -1.21 46.80 -40.59
N ASN A 202 -0.79 47.62 -39.63
CA ASN A 202 -0.03 48.84 -39.79
C ASN A 202 1.40 48.74 -39.22
N GLY A 203 1.85 47.55 -38.80
CA GLY A 203 3.21 47.32 -38.30
C GLY A 203 3.48 47.84 -36.88
N LYS A 204 2.46 48.13 -36.07
CA LYS A 204 2.63 48.51 -34.66
C LYS A 204 2.60 47.28 -33.74
N LYS A 205 3.52 47.26 -32.76
CA LYS A 205 3.59 46.24 -31.70
C LYS A 205 2.32 46.30 -30.85
N VAL A 206 1.46 45.27 -30.94
CA VAL A 206 0.26 45.19 -30.11
C VAL A 206 0.67 44.71 -28.72
N ARG A 207 0.33 45.47 -27.68
CA ARG A 207 0.77 45.22 -26.29
C ARG A 207 0.09 44.02 -25.63
N GLU A 208 -0.99 43.51 -26.23
CA GLU A 208 -1.71 42.31 -25.82
C GLU A 208 -2.23 41.58 -27.08
N PRO A 209 -1.98 40.27 -27.25
CA PRO A 209 -2.45 39.55 -28.42
C PRO A 209 -3.98 39.45 -28.42
N GLU A 210 -4.66 40.22 -29.30
CA GLU A 210 -5.98 39.79 -29.80
C GLU A 210 -5.76 38.49 -30.59
N TYR A 211 -5.92 37.36 -29.92
CA TYR A 211 -5.93 36.04 -30.55
C TYR A 211 -7.01 36.03 -31.65
N GLY A 212 -6.60 36.18 -32.90
CA GLY A 212 -7.51 36.13 -34.05
C GLY A 212 -7.15 36.94 -35.29
N LYS A 213 -6.10 37.78 -35.29
CA LYS A 213 -5.79 38.65 -36.47
C LYS A 213 -4.35 38.69 -36.96
N THR A 214 -3.39 38.12 -36.26
CA THR A 214 -2.03 38.00 -36.78
C THR A 214 -1.80 36.62 -37.32
N GLU A 215 -1.41 36.57 -38.60
CA GLU A 215 -1.08 35.37 -39.36
C GLU A 215 0.21 34.72 -38.82
N MET A 216 0.14 34.18 -37.61
CA MET A 216 0.63 32.81 -37.48
C MET A 216 -0.24 32.04 -38.48
N SER A 217 0.36 31.41 -39.50
CA SER A 217 -0.45 30.58 -40.41
C SER A 217 -1.28 29.65 -39.53
N GLN A 218 -2.56 29.50 -39.85
CA GLN A 218 -3.47 28.66 -39.07
C GLN A 218 -2.84 27.28 -38.80
N GLU A 219 -2.04 26.79 -39.76
CA GLU A 219 -1.15 25.64 -39.67
C GLU A 219 -0.18 25.64 -38.47
N ALA A 220 0.47 26.75 -38.11
CA ALA A 220 1.41 26.81 -36.99
C ALA A 220 0.67 26.81 -35.63
N ALA A 221 -0.48 27.47 -35.56
CA ALA A 221 -1.35 27.44 -34.39
C ALA A 221 -1.98 26.06 -34.20
N ASP A 222 -2.38 25.41 -35.30
CA ASP A 222 -2.91 24.06 -35.33
C ASP A 222 -1.82 23.02 -35.05
N ALA A 223 -0.59 23.19 -35.53
CA ALA A 223 0.55 22.34 -35.18
C ALA A 223 0.98 22.51 -33.72
N ALA A 224 0.91 23.72 -33.16
CA ALA A 224 1.15 23.93 -31.73
C ALA A 224 0.03 23.33 -30.88
N LYS A 225 -1.24 23.44 -31.31
CA LYS A 225 -2.37 22.74 -30.69
C LYS A 225 -2.29 21.24 -30.86
N GLU A 226 -1.81 20.74 -31.99
CA GLU A 226 -1.62 19.31 -32.27
C GLU A 226 -0.46 18.77 -31.45
N PHE A 227 0.65 19.50 -31.32
CA PHE A 227 1.77 19.16 -30.45
C PHE A 227 1.37 19.17 -28.96
N MET A 228 0.61 20.19 -28.53
CA MET A 228 0.03 20.22 -27.19
C MET A 228 -1.12 19.22 -27.01
N GLY A 229 -1.81 18.82 -28.08
CA GLY A 229 -2.89 17.82 -28.09
C GLY A 229 -2.39 16.38 -28.15
N ARG A 230 -1.19 16.17 -28.73
CA ARG A 230 -0.36 14.95 -28.62
C ARG A 230 0.34 14.86 -27.27
N SER A 231 0.22 15.88 -26.41
CA SER A 231 0.85 15.85 -25.11
C SER A 231 0.39 14.60 -24.40
N GLU A 232 1.35 13.84 -23.89
CA GLU A 232 1.10 12.65 -23.08
C GLU A 232 0.40 12.99 -21.75
N PHE A 233 0.07 14.27 -21.54
CA PHE A 233 -0.50 14.83 -20.33
C PHE A 233 -1.81 14.14 -19.88
N PRO A 234 -2.88 14.00 -20.69
CA PRO A 234 -4.11 13.37 -20.22
C PRO A 234 -3.88 11.88 -19.91
N THR A 235 -3.08 11.17 -20.71
CA THR A 235 -2.74 9.76 -20.45
C THR A 235 -1.95 9.60 -19.17
N ARG A 236 -0.93 10.45 -18.95
CA ARG A 236 -0.12 10.46 -17.72
C ARG A 236 -0.95 10.85 -16.51
N LEU A 237 -1.85 11.82 -16.64
CA LEU A 237 -2.76 12.24 -15.57
C LEU A 237 -3.72 11.09 -15.21
N VAL A 238 -4.32 10.44 -16.20
CA VAL A 238 -5.16 9.25 -15.98
C VAL A 238 -4.36 8.13 -15.31
N TRP A 239 -3.11 7.92 -15.69
CA TRP A 239 -2.22 6.95 -15.05
C TRP A 239 -1.96 7.31 -13.58
N VAL A 240 -1.56 8.54 -13.29
CA VAL A 240 -1.33 9.02 -11.91
C VAL A 240 -2.59 8.84 -11.05
N LEU A 241 -3.76 9.24 -11.55
CA LEU A 241 -5.03 9.06 -10.84
C LEU A 241 -5.36 7.58 -10.62
N SER A 242 -5.09 6.73 -11.61
CA SER A 242 -5.26 5.28 -11.50
C SER A 242 -4.33 4.67 -10.44
N SER A 243 -3.07 5.10 -10.38
CA SER A 243 -2.12 4.65 -9.36
C SER A 243 -2.56 5.06 -7.95
N ILE A 244 -3.05 6.28 -7.75
CA ILE A 244 -3.61 6.73 -6.47
C ILE A 244 -4.81 5.87 -6.07
N PHE A 245 -5.72 5.61 -7.02
CA PHE A 245 -6.89 4.77 -6.76
C PHE A 245 -6.51 3.34 -6.35
N ILE A 246 -5.54 2.74 -7.05
CA ILE A 246 -5.01 1.40 -6.72
C ILE A 246 -4.41 1.40 -5.30
N ILE A 247 -3.64 2.42 -4.92
CA ILE A 247 -3.05 2.53 -3.58
C ILE A 247 -4.14 2.53 -2.50
N VAL A 248 -5.18 3.37 -2.66
CA VAL A 248 -6.31 3.45 -1.72
C VAL A 248 -7.10 2.13 -1.66
N TRP A 249 -7.31 1.50 -2.81
CA TRP A 249 -7.99 0.21 -2.91
C TRP A 249 -7.23 -0.90 -2.17
N THR A 250 -5.93 -1.05 -2.45
CA THR A 250 -5.07 -2.05 -1.82
C THR A 250 -4.94 -1.80 -0.31
N PHE A 251 -4.88 -0.54 0.12
CA PHE A 251 -4.88 -0.22 1.55
C PHE A 251 -6.18 -0.66 2.23
N THR A 252 -7.32 -0.47 1.58
CA THR A 252 -8.63 -0.90 2.11
C THR A 252 -8.71 -2.43 2.23
N LEU A 253 -8.19 -3.17 1.24
CA LEU A 253 -8.09 -4.64 1.31
C LEU A 253 -7.20 -5.09 2.48
N LEU A 254 -6.09 -4.39 2.74
CA LEU A 254 -5.19 -4.72 3.84
C LEU A 254 -5.86 -4.48 5.20
N VAL A 255 -6.55 -3.36 5.38
CA VAL A 255 -7.35 -3.09 6.59
C VAL A 255 -8.43 -4.15 6.80
N GLY A 256 -9.15 -4.52 5.75
CA GLY A 256 -10.17 -5.57 5.80
C GLY A 256 -9.59 -6.94 6.18
N THR A 257 -8.41 -7.27 5.65
CA THR A 257 -7.68 -8.51 5.96
C THR A 257 -7.25 -8.56 7.44
N VAL A 258 -6.69 -7.47 7.97
CA VAL A 258 -6.29 -7.38 9.38
C VAL A 258 -7.51 -7.52 10.31
N LYS A 259 -8.60 -6.82 10.02
CA LYS A 259 -9.84 -6.92 10.81
C LYS A 259 -10.46 -8.31 10.79
N MET A 260 -10.32 -9.01 9.67
CA MET A 260 -10.78 -10.38 9.51
C MET A 260 -9.93 -11.35 10.34
N ILE A 261 -8.59 -11.25 10.31
CA ILE A 261 -7.69 -12.08 11.14
C ILE A 261 -7.99 -11.88 12.63
N ASN A 262 -8.15 -10.62 13.07
CA ASN A 262 -8.41 -10.31 14.47
C ASN A 262 -9.83 -10.70 14.93
N LEU A 263 -10.66 -11.26 14.04
CA LEU A 263 -12.07 -11.57 14.28
C LEU A 263 -12.88 -10.35 14.78
N GLU A 264 -12.48 -9.14 14.40
CA GLU A 264 -13.11 -7.89 14.86
C GLU A 264 -14.43 -7.62 14.15
N SER A 265 -14.51 -7.94 12.85
CA SER A 265 -15.71 -7.65 12.06
C SER A 265 -15.90 -8.60 10.88
N TYR A 266 -16.96 -9.40 10.95
CA TYR A 266 -17.37 -10.28 9.85
C TYR A 266 -17.76 -9.47 8.60
N ASN A 267 -18.42 -8.33 8.78
CA ASN A 267 -18.83 -7.45 7.68
C ASN A 267 -17.62 -6.95 6.88
N TRP A 268 -16.51 -6.59 7.55
CA TRP A 268 -15.27 -6.22 6.86
C TRP A 268 -14.67 -7.40 6.07
N GLY A 269 -14.79 -8.63 6.58
CA GLY A 269 -14.41 -9.84 5.83
C GLY A 269 -15.22 -10.00 4.53
N ILE A 270 -16.54 -9.80 4.59
CA ILE A 270 -17.42 -9.84 3.39
C ILE A 270 -17.09 -8.72 2.41
N VAL A 271 -16.86 -7.49 2.90
CA VAL A 271 -16.44 -6.35 2.05
C VAL A 271 -15.12 -6.68 1.36
N THR A 272 -14.15 -7.24 2.09
CA THR A 272 -12.86 -7.66 1.52
C THR A 272 -13.06 -8.67 0.40
N ILE A 273 -13.90 -9.70 0.60
CA ILE A 273 -14.22 -10.68 -0.45
C ILE A 273 -14.83 -10.02 -1.70
N ILE A 274 -15.80 -9.12 -1.52
CA ILE A 274 -16.44 -8.41 -2.65
C ILE A 274 -15.40 -7.60 -3.42
N MET A 275 -14.51 -6.92 -2.71
CA MET A 275 -13.41 -6.16 -3.32
C MET A 275 -12.40 -7.07 -4.02
N CYS A 276 -12.13 -8.28 -3.52
CA CYS A 276 -11.27 -9.25 -4.20
C CYS A 276 -11.82 -9.71 -5.55
N PHE A 277 -13.15 -9.83 -5.66
CA PHE A 277 -13.85 -10.21 -6.90
C PHE A 277 -13.94 -9.07 -7.93
N LEU A 278 -13.72 -7.84 -7.50
CA LEU A 278 -13.63 -6.67 -8.35
C LEU A 278 -12.16 -6.22 -8.44
N PRO A 279 -11.28 -6.98 -9.13
CA PRO A 279 -9.89 -6.58 -9.27
C PRO A 279 -9.85 -5.27 -10.05
N VAL A 280 -9.63 -4.17 -9.33
CA VAL A 280 -9.43 -2.84 -9.91
C VAL A 280 -8.28 -2.83 -10.91
N ASN A 281 -7.33 -3.76 -10.78
CA ASN A 281 -6.27 -4.01 -11.76
C ASN A 281 -6.81 -4.40 -13.16
N CYS A 282 -8.06 -4.85 -13.26
CA CYS A 282 -8.72 -5.06 -14.56
C CYS A 282 -9.34 -3.77 -15.11
N LEU A 283 -9.65 -2.75 -14.31
CA LEU A 283 -10.08 -1.44 -14.82
C LEU A 283 -8.95 -0.73 -15.57
N THR A 284 -7.69 -0.99 -15.22
CA THR A 284 -6.54 -0.53 -16.02
C THR A 284 -6.45 -1.21 -17.39
N LEU A 285 -7.04 -2.41 -17.59
CA LEU A 285 -7.16 -2.99 -18.95
C LEU A 285 -8.10 -2.16 -19.84
N LEU A 286 -9.10 -1.46 -19.30
CA LEU A 286 -9.93 -0.53 -20.08
C LEU A 286 -9.12 0.66 -20.60
N THR A 287 -8.14 1.14 -19.83
CA THR A 287 -7.21 2.19 -20.29
C THR A 287 -6.29 1.71 -21.40
N LEU A 288 -5.96 0.40 -21.43
CA LEU A 288 -5.17 -0.23 -22.49
C LEU A 288 -6.01 -0.48 -23.76
N ILE A 289 -7.30 -0.80 -23.64
CA ILE A 289 -8.21 -0.88 -24.79
C ILE A 289 -8.35 0.49 -25.46
N TRP A 290 -8.27 1.57 -24.70
CA TRP A 290 -8.22 2.94 -25.22
C TRP A 290 -6.96 3.23 -26.05
N LYS A 291 -5.87 2.47 -25.84
CA LYS A 291 -4.58 2.65 -26.51
C LYS A 291 -4.28 1.52 -27.49
N LYS A 292 -5.20 1.22 -28.40
CA LYS A 292 -4.95 0.29 -29.52
C LYS A 292 -4.00 0.87 -30.59
N TYR A 293 -3.34 2.00 -30.36
CA TYR A 293 -2.60 2.74 -31.37
C TYR A 293 -1.33 3.38 -30.78
N GLU A 294 -0.24 3.24 -31.52
CA GLU A 294 1.09 3.87 -31.36
C GLU A 294 2.10 3.12 -30.43
N ASP A 295 2.59 1.99 -30.96
CA ASP A 295 4.00 1.55 -31.01
C ASP A 295 4.88 1.59 -29.75
N MET A 296 4.71 0.64 -28.80
CA MET A 296 5.63 0.57 -27.65
C MET A 296 5.97 -0.88 -27.22
N ASP A 297 7.24 -1.26 -27.38
CA ASP A 297 7.86 -2.46 -26.80
C ASP A 297 7.81 -2.50 -25.24
N LEU A 298 7.57 -1.36 -24.59
CA LEU A 298 7.45 -1.24 -23.13
C LEU A 298 6.05 -1.62 -22.59
N LEU A 299 5.07 -1.89 -23.46
CA LEU A 299 3.68 -2.15 -23.08
C LEU A 299 3.43 -3.59 -22.56
N TYR A 300 4.40 -4.50 -22.65
CA TYR A 300 4.25 -5.89 -22.21
C TYR A 300 4.07 -6.05 -20.70
N PHE A 301 4.68 -5.17 -19.90
CA PHE A 301 4.65 -5.28 -18.45
C PHE A 301 3.22 -5.10 -17.88
N PRO A 302 2.46 -4.04 -18.21
CA PRO A 302 1.06 -3.94 -17.79
C PRO A 302 0.18 -5.08 -18.30
N ILE A 303 0.38 -5.53 -19.55
CA ILE A 303 -0.44 -6.57 -20.18
C ILE A 303 -0.29 -7.92 -19.49
N LEU A 304 0.91 -8.26 -19.00
CA LEU A 304 1.13 -9.53 -18.30
C LEU A 304 0.86 -9.42 -16.80
N VAL A 305 1.34 -8.35 -16.15
CA VAL A 305 1.30 -8.24 -14.69
C VAL A 305 -0.12 -7.95 -14.18
N LEU A 306 -0.91 -7.13 -14.89
CA LEU A 306 -2.25 -6.77 -14.43
C LEU A 306 -3.24 -7.95 -14.43
N PRO A 307 -3.34 -8.78 -15.50
CA PRO A 307 -4.20 -9.95 -15.46
C PRO A 307 -3.74 -10.98 -14.43
N ILE A 308 -2.43 -11.21 -14.30
CA ILE A 308 -1.89 -12.17 -13.32
C ILE A 308 -2.28 -11.73 -11.90
N THR A 309 -2.05 -10.47 -11.54
CA THR A 309 -2.44 -9.96 -10.22
C THR A 309 -3.95 -9.96 -10.01
N GLY A 310 -4.74 -9.67 -11.05
CA GLY A 310 -6.20 -9.77 -11.01
C GLY A 310 -6.70 -11.19 -10.76
N ILE A 311 -6.10 -12.19 -11.41
CA ILE A 311 -6.43 -13.61 -11.20
C ILE A 311 -6.11 -14.02 -9.75
N PHE A 312 -4.95 -13.65 -9.23
CA PHE A 312 -4.61 -13.93 -7.83
C PHE A 312 -5.59 -13.29 -6.84
N SER A 313 -6.02 -12.04 -7.08
CA SER A 313 -7.05 -11.38 -6.27
C SER A 313 -8.36 -12.18 -6.25
N ILE A 314 -8.83 -12.65 -7.41
CA ILE A 314 -10.05 -13.47 -7.49
C ILE A 314 -9.87 -14.79 -6.75
N LEU A 315 -8.72 -15.47 -6.91
CA LEU A 315 -8.42 -16.72 -6.20
C LEU A 315 -8.41 -16.52 -4.68
N PHE A 316 -7.85 -15.41 -4.18
CA PHE A 316 -7.93 -15.06 -2.76
C PHE A 316 -9.37 -14.77 -2.32
N GLY A 317 -10.16 -14.09 -3.15
CA GLY A 317 -11.59 -13.86 -2.89
C GLY A 317 -12.36 -15.17 -2.70
N ILE A 318 -12.14 -16.15 -3.57
CA ILE A 318 -12.74 -17.49 -3.47
C ILE A 318 -12.25 -18.20 -2.21
N TRP A 319 -10.94 -18.15 -1.91
CA TRP A 319 -10.39 -18.78 -0.72
C TRP A 319 -11.00 -18.19 0.56
N PHE A 320 -11.02 -16.86 0.70
CA PHE A 320 -11.66 -16.21 1.84
C PHE A 320 -13.15 -16.52 1.93
N TRP A 321 -13.86 -16.58 0.81
CA TRP A 321 -15.26 -16.96 0.78
C TRP A 321 -15.48 -18.37 1.36
N VAL A 322 -14.65 -19.34 0.98
CA VAL A 322 -14.71 -20.71 1.51
C VAL A 322 -14.38 -20.71 3.01
N THR A 323 -13.31 -20.02 3.42
CA THR A 323 -12.90 -19.97 4.83
C THR A 323 -13.92 -19.27 5.72
N LEU A 324 -14.51 -18.15 5.28
CA LEU A 324 -15.52 -17.42 6.05
C LEU A 324 -16.86 -18.15 6.17
N LYS A 325 -17.15 -19.09 5.26
CA LYS A 325 -18.30 -19.99 5.36
C LYS A 325 -18.11 -21.14 6.35
N ASP A 326 -16.89 -21.37 6.84
CA ASP A 326 -16.65 -22.40 7.84
C ASP A 326 -17.38 -22.05 9.14
N LYS A 327 -18.15 -23.01 9.67
CA LYS A 327 -18.92 -22.83 10.91
C LYS A 327 -18.02 -22.44 12.09
N ARG A 328 -16.78 -22.93 12.13
CA ARG A 328 -15.80 -22.61 13.16
C ARG A 328 -15.43 -21.13 13.13
N VAL A 329 -15.26 -20.58 11.93
CA VAL A 329 -14.95 -19.16 11.74
C VAL A 329 -16.14 -18.29 12.12
N ILE A 330 -17.36 -18.66 11.70
CA ILE A 330 -18.59 -17.95 12.07
C ILE A 330 -18.77 -17.95 13.60
N GLN A 331 -18.55 -19.08 14.27
CA GLN A 331 -18.59 -19.18 15.73
C GLN A 331 -17.50 -18.31 16.39
N GLY A 332 -16.30 -18.24 15.81
CA GLY A 332 -15.24 -17.35 16.26
C GLY A 332 -15.62 -15.86 16.22
N PHE A 333 -16.32 -15.41 15.18
CA PHE A 333 -16.85 -14.04 15.10
C PHE A 333 -18.01 -13.78 16.08
N GLN A 334 -18.83 -14.79 16.35
CA GLN A 334 -19.95 -14.68 17.30
C GLN A 334 -19.49 -14.74 18.76
N PHE A 335 -18.31 -15.31 19.02
CA PHE A 335 -17.70 -15.36 20.34
C PHE A 335 -17.24 -13.95 20.75
N LYS A 336 -18.18 -13.18 21.31
CA LYS A 336 -17.86 -12.08 22.22
C LYS A 336 -17.56 -12.75 23.55
N GLY A 337 -16.31 -12.66 24.03
CA GLY A 337 -15.87 -13.36 25.24
C GLY A 337 -16.85 -13.18 26.42
N SER A 338 -16.78 -14.08 27.40
CA SER A 338 -17.71 -14.22 28.53
C SER A 338 -18.00 -12.96 29.36
N ASP A 339 -17.27 -11.86 29.13
CA ASP A 339 -17.46 -10.56 29.78
C ASP A 339 -18.18 -9.52 28.90
N ALA A 340 -18.61 -9.87 27.68
CA ALA A 340 -19.41 -9.00 26.84
C ALA A 340 -20.83 -8.90 27.42
N LYS A 341 -20.98 -8.04 28.44
CA LYS A 341 -22.27 -7.52 28.87
C LYS A 341 -23.04 -7.07 27.63
N GLN A 342 -24.29 -7.55 27.56
CA GLN A 342 -25.27 -7.22 26.54
C GLN A 342 -25.43 -5.70 26.48
N ASP A 343 -25.12 -5.11 25.34
CA ASP A 343 -25.64 -3.82 24.90
C ASP A 343 -26.85 -4.05 23.99
#